data_AF-A0A955EHH8-F1
#
_entry.id   AF-A0A955EHH8-F1
#
_cell.length_a   1.000
_cell.length_b   1.000
_cell.length_c   1.000
_cell.angle_alpha   90.00
_cell.angle_beta   90.00
_cell.angle_gamma   90.00
#
_symmetry.space_group_name_H-M   'P 1'
#
loop_
_entity.id
_entity.type
_entity.pdbx_description
1 polymer ?
#
loop_
_entity_poly.entity_id
_entity_poly.type
_entity_poly.pdbx_seq_one_letter_code
_entity_poly.pdbx_strand_id
1 'polypeptide(L)'
;MSQKPSKSPRRATAETMAEKQREISVSEFFAKNRHLLGFDNPRKALLTTVKEAVDNALDACEEAGILPDIVVKLEELEAPPSVSKPGRYRITITDNGPGIVRKQVENIFGKLLYGSKF
;
A
#
# COMPACT_ATOMS: atom_id res chain seq x y z
N MET A 1 48.69 -19.03 -38.34
CA MET A 1 47.89 -18.80 -37.12
C MET A 1 47.68 -17.30 -36.98
N SER A 2 46.46 -16.80 -37.17
CA SER A 2 46.16 -15.38 -36.96
C SER A 2 44.99 -15.30 -35.99
N GLN A 3 45.28 -14.87 -34.75
CA GLN A 3 44.28 -14.72 -33.70
C GLN A 3 43.37 -13.54 -34.05
N LYS A 4 42.05 -13.78 -34.09
CA LYS A 4 41.05 -12.72 -34.24
C LYS A 4 41.07 -11.84 -32.98
N PRO A 5 41.04 -10.50 -33.10
CA PRO A 5 41.04 -9.63 -31.94
C PRO A 5 39.75 -9.83 -31.13
N SER A 6 39.91 -10.09 -29.82
CA SER A 6 38.81 -10.18 -28.88
C SER A 6 38.10 -8.83 -28.78
N LYS A 7 36.82 -8.78 -29.13
CA LYS A 7 35.97 -7.58 -28.95
C LYS A 7 35.94 -7.22 -27.46
N SER A 8 36.49 -6.07 -27.12
CA SER A 8 36.36 -5.45 -25.79
C SER A 8 34.88 -5.28 -25.44
N PRO A 9 34.47 -5.45 -24.16
CA PRO A 9 33.08 -5.29 -23.76
C PRO A 9 32.65 -3.86 -24.07
N ARG A 10 31.64 -3.70 -24.94
CA ARG A 10 31.07 -2.40 -25.26
C ARG A 10 30.66 -1.72 -23.95
N ARG A 11 31.34 -0.62 -23.62
CA ARG A 11 30.96 0.23 -22.48
C ARG A 11 29.55 0.77 -22.74
N ALA A 12 28.69 0.73 -21.74
CA ALA A 12 27.34 1.27 -21.85
C ALA A 12 27.43 2.77 -22.15
N THR A 13 26.73 3.23 -23.18
CA THR A 13 26.57 4.64 -23.52
C THR A 13 25.34 5.21 -22.81
N ALA A 14 25.25 6.55 -22.70
CA ALA A 14 24.10 7.22 -22.09
C ALA A 14 22.78 6.81 -22.76
N GLU A 15 22.78 6.62 -24.07
CA GLU A 15 21.64 6.17 -24.87
C GLU A 15 21.24 4.74 -24.49
N THR A 16 22.20 3.80 -24.40
CA THR A 16 21.92 2.41 -23.98
C THR A 16 21.50 2.26 -22.52
N MET A 17 21.84 3.24 -21.67
CA MET A 17 21.38 3.32 -20.28
C MET A 17 19.98 3.94 -20.20
N ALA A 18 19.68 4.93 -21.03
CA ALA A 18 18.37 5.56 -21.14
C ALA A 18 17.30 4.57 -21.63
N GLU A 19 17.63 3.69 -22.57
CA GLU A 19 16.73 2.61 -23.04
C GLU A 19 16.27 1.65 -21.92
N LYS A 20 17.00 1.59 -20.81
CA LYS A 20 16.65 0.77 -19.64
C LYS A 20 15.84 1.53 -18.59
N GLN A 21 15.69 2.85 -18.73
CA GLN A 21 14.86 3.64 -17.84
C GLN A 21 13.40 3.25 -18.04
N ARG A 22 12.71 3.03 -16.93
CA ARG A 22 11.28 2.76 -16.91
C ARG A 22 10.65 3.64 -15.85
N GLU A 23 9.60 4.33 -16.24
CA GLU A 23 8.70 4.97 -15.29
C GLU A 23 7.76 3.91 -14.72
N ILE A 24 7.49 3.98 -13.43
CA ILE A 24 6.54 3.11 -12.73
C ILE A 24 5.53 3.99 -12.01
N SER A 25 4.27 3.59 -12.01
CA SER A 25 3.26 4.27 -11.20
C SER A 25 3.55 4.07 -9.71
N VAL A 26 3.10 5.01 -8.87
CA VAL A 26 3.21 4.90 -7.40
C VAL A 26 2.56 3.60 -6.89
N SER A 27 1.38 3.26 -7.42
CA SER A 27 0.70 2.00 -7.09
C SER A 27 1.53 0.77 -7.46
N GLU A 28 2.19 0.78 -8.62
CA GLU A 28 3.07 -0.32 -9.04
C GLU A 28 4.32 -0.41 -8.15
N PHE A 29 4.91 0.74 -7.77
CA PHE A 29 6.05 0.77 -6.85
C PHE A 29 5.71 0.09 -5.52
N PHE A 30 4.58 0.44 -4.91
CA PHE A 30 4.17 -0.17 -3.63
C PHE A 30 3.67 -1.61 -3.78
N ALA A 31 3.05 -1.97 -4.90
CA ALA A 31 2.68 -3.36 -5.18
C ALA A 31 3.91 -4.28 -5.23
N LYS A 32 5.02 -3.79 -5.81
CA LYS A 32 6.32 -4.50 -5.82
C LYS A 32 7.04 -4.44 -4.46
N ASN A 33 6.80 -3.39 -3.67
CA ASN A 33 7.50 -3.13 -2.41
C ASN A 33 6.55 -3.07 -1.19
N ARG A 34 5.66 -4.06 -1.05
CA ARG A 34 4.63 -4.11 0.02
C ARG A 34 5.18 -3.96 1.44
N HIS A 35 6.43 -4.39 1.66
CA HIS A 35 7.12 -4.29 2.95
C HIS A 35 7.30 -2.84 3.41
N LEU A 36 7.45 -1.89 2.48
CA LEU A 36 7.56 -0.46 2.80
C LEU A 36 6.29 0.10 3.45
N LEU A 37 5.14 -0.54 3.20
CA LEU A 37 3.86 -0.20 3.80
C LEU A 37 3.53 -1.06 5.02
N GLY A 38 4.46 -1.89 5.50
CA GLY A 38 4.22 -2.80 6.63
C GLY A 38 3.44 -4.07 6.28
N PHE A 39 3.22 -4.37 5.00
CA PHE A 39 2.53 -5.58 4.53
C PHE A 39 3.50 -6.72 4.17
N ASP A 40 4.57 -6.88 4.94
CA ASP A 40 5.60 -7.92 4.74
C ASP A 40 5.20 -9.30 5.29
N ASN A 41 4.42 -9.35 6.36
CA ASN A 41 3.91 -10.57 6.96
C ASN A 41 2.45 -10.40 7.43
N PRO A 42 1.66 -11.49 7.52
CA PRO A 42 0.22 -11.41 7.80
C PRO A 42 -0.13 -10.73 9.13
N ARG A 43 0.67 -10.95 10.18
CA ARG A 43 0.41 -10.38 11.50
C ARG A 43 0.63 -8.86 11.51
N LYS A 44 1.74 -8.41 10.93
CA LYS A 44 2.03 -6.97 10.81
C LYS A 44 1.05 -6.31 9.85
N ALA A 45 0.72 -6.93 8.73
CA ALA A 45 -0.30 -6.44 7.80
C ALA A 45 -1.66 -6.22 8.49
N LEU A 46 -2.10 -7.16 9.32
CA LEU A 46 -3.34 -7.02 10.09
C LEU A 46 -3.27 -5.84 11.06
N LEU A 47 -2.19 -5.74 11.84
CA LEU A 47 -2.00 -4.66 12.80
C LEU A 47 -1.93 -3.29 12.10
N THR A 48 -1.15 -3.18 11.03
CA THR A 48 -1.04 -1.96 10.23
C THR A 48 -2.39 -1.55 9.67
N THR A 49 -3.19 -2.50 9.14
CA THR A 49 -4.51 -2.17 8.59
C THR A 49 -5.44 -1.60 9.65
N VAL A 50 -5.46 -2.19 10.86
CA VAL A 50 -6.28 -1.68 11.97
C VAL A 50 -5.78 -0.30 12.41
N LYS A 51 -4.47 -0.15 12.62
CA LYS A 51 -3.86 1.11 13.05
C LYS A 51 -4.20 2.24 12.09
N GLU A 52 -3.94 2.08 10.79
CA GLU A 52 -4.17 3.14 9.80
C GLU A 52 -5.67 3.49 9.67
N ALA A 53 -6.56 2.50 9.76
CA ALA A 53 -7.99 2.75 9.69
C ALA A 53 -8.55 3.47 10.93
N VAL A 54 -8.05 3.10 12.13
CA VAL A 54 -8.43 3.76 13.38
C VAL A 54 -7.87 5.18 13.46
N ASP A 55 -6.62 5.39 13.04
CA ASP A 55 -6.03 6.73 13.00
C ASP A 55 -6.81 7.66 12.08
N ASN A 56 -7.18 7.18 10.87
CA ASN A 56 -8.03 7.96 9.95
C ASN A 56 -9.41 8.29 10.55
N ALA A 57 -10.00 7.37 11.31
CA ALA A 57 -11.29 7.59 11.98
C ALA A 57 -11.18 8.62 13.11
N LEU A 58 -10.12 8.54 13.93
CA LEU A 58 -9.84 9.50 15.00
C LEU A 58 -9.58 10.90 14.42
N ASP A 59 -8.74 10.98 13.40
CA ASP A 59 -8.42 12.21 12.69
C ASP A 59 -9.69 12.90 12.15
N ALA A 60 -10.57 12.13 11.51
CA ALA A 60 -11.81 12.66 10.96
C ALA A 60 -12.75 13.22 12.04
N CYS A 61 -12.79 12.58 13.21
CA CYS A 61 -13.58 13.06 14.36
C CYS A 61 -12.95 14.32 14.97
N GLU A 62 -11.62 14.32 15.17
CA GLU A 62 -10.86 15.44 15.73
C GLU A 62 -11.01 16.70 14.88
N GLU A 63 -10.80 16.58 13.56
CA GLU A 63 -10.94 17.71 12.62
C GLU A 63 -12.36 18.28 12.59
N ALA A 64 -13.37 17.45 12.85
CA ALA A 64 -14.77 17.86 12.90
C ALA A 64 -15.22 18.35 14.29
N GLY A 65 -14.36 18.26 15.31
CA GLY A 65 -14.73 18.57 16.70
C GLY A 65 -15.77 17.62 17.29
N ILE A 66 -15.81 16.38 16.81
CA ILE A 66 -16.75 15.33 17.26
C ILE A 66 -16.03 14.44 18.28
N LEU A 67 -16.67 14.13 19.41
CA LEU A 67 -16.15 13.14 20.35
C LEU A 67 -16.18 11.76 19.66
N PRO A 68 -15.03 11.08 19.48
CA PRO A 68 -14.99 9.85 18.71
C PRO A 68 -15.73 8.70 19.40
N ASP A 69 -16.64 8.06 18.67
CA ASP A 69 -17.23 6.76 18.98
C ASP A 69 -16.86 5.81 17.84
N ILE A 70 -15.91 4.90 18.12
CA ILE A 70 -15.29 4.04 17.10
C ILE A 70 -15.48 2.58 17.49
N VAL A 71 -16.12 1.83 16.59
CA VAL A 71 -16.27 0.38 16.69
C VAL A 71 -15.28 -0.30 15.76
N VAL A 72 -14.45 -1.18 16.32
CA VAL A 72 -13.52 -2.02 15.56
C VAL A 72 -13.99 -3.47 15.65
N LYS A 73 -14.29 -4.07 14.49
CA LYS A 73 -14.69 -5.46 14.37
C LYS A 73 -13.69 -6.22 13.51
N LEU A 74 -13.19 -7.33 14.04
CA LEU A 74 -12.32 -8.28 13.34
C LEU A 74 -13.04 -9.61 13.24
N GLU A 75 -13.30 -10.06 12.02
CA GLU A 75 -13.95 -11.34 11.74
C GLU A 75 -12.99 -12.25 10.98
N GLU A 76 -12.76 -13.45 11.50
CA GLU A 76 -12.09 -14.50 10.73
C GLU A 76 -13.10 -15.11 9.75
N LEU A 77 -12.84 -14.93 8.45
CA LEU A 77 -13.67 -15.51 7.39
C LEU A 77 -13.20 -16.92 7.03
N GLU A 78 -11.89 -17.12 6.99
CA GLU A 78 -11.25 -18.39 6.68
C GLU A 78 -9.99 -18.54 7.56
N ALA A 79 -9.93 -19.61 8.36
CA ALA A 79 -8.79 -19.89 9.22
C ALA A 79 -7.52 -20.17 8.38
N PRO A 80 -6.31 -19.89 8.89
CA PRO A 80 -5.06 -20.21 8.21
C PRO A 80 -4.95 -21.72 7.95
N PRO A 81 -4.79 -22.18 6.70
CA PRO A 81 -4.70 -23.61 6.40
C PRO A 81 -3.34 -24.22 6.77
N SER A 82 -2.32 -23.39 7.02
CA SER A 82 -1.01 -23.81 7.55
C SER A 82 -0.26 -22.61 8.14
N VAL A 83 0.84 -22.87 8.84
CA VAL A 83 1.75 -21.81 9.34
C VAL A 83 2.30 -20.94 8.19
N SER A 84 2.43 -21.50 7.00
CA SER A 84 2.98 -20.84 5.81
C SER A 84 1.94 -20.15 4.93
N LYS A 85 0.64 -20.37 5.16
CA LYS A 85 -0.45 -19.80 4.37
C LYS A 85 -1.35 -18.95 5.26
N PRO A 86 -1.49 -17.64 4.99
CA PRO A 86 -2.35 -16.78 5.80
C PRO A 86 -3.82 -17.17 5.67
N GLY A 87 -4.59 -16.95 6.74
CA GLY A 87 -6.05 -16.96 6.70
C GLY A 87 -6.61 -15.70 6.07
N ARG A 88 -7.95 -15.60 6.03
CA ARG A 88 -8.68 -14.45 5.51
C ARG A 88 -9.49 -13.81 6.62
N TYR A 89 -9.31 -12.50 6.79
CA TYR A 89 -9.97 -11.71 7.81
C TYR A 89 -10.75 -10.57 7.16
N ARG A 90 -11.89 -10.21 7.76
CA ARG A 90 -12.59 -8.96 7.49
C ARG A 90 -12.37 -8.03 8.67
N ILE A 91 -11.89 -6.83 8.37
CA ILE A 91 -11.75 -5.75 9.34
C ILE A 91 -12.82 -4.72 9.01
N THR A 92 -13.57 -4.28 9.99
CA THR A 92 -14.57 -3.22 9.86
C THR A 92 -14.31 -2.20 10.96
N ILE A 93 -14.13 -0.95 10.55
CA ILE A 93 -14.01 0.20 11.43
C ILE A 93 -15.23 1.06 11.11
N THR A 94 -15.95 1.47 12.16
CA THR A 94 -17.11 2.35 12.04
C THR A 94 -16.90 3.48 13.03
N ASP A 95 -16.98 4.70 12.53
CA ASP A 95 -16.85 5.92 13.31
C ASP A 95 -18.10 6.80 13.16
N ASN A 96 -18.23 7.77 14.06
CA ASN A 96 -19.25 8.81 14.03
C ASN A 96 -18.72 10.14 13.45
N GLY A 97 -17.65 10.10 12.67
CA GLY A 97 -17.06 11.28 12.04
C GLY A 97 -17.93 11.89 10.94
N PRO A 98 -17.45 12.94 10.26
CA PRO A 98 -18.21 13.68 9.24
C PRO A 98 -18.54 12.83 7.99
N GLY A 99 -17.92 11.66 7.84
CA GLY A 99 -18.04 10.81 6.68
C GLY A 99 -17.31 11.36 5.45
N ILE A 100 -17.51 10.69 4.32
CA ILE A 100 -16.87 11.02 3.04
C ILE A 100 -17.94 11.40 2.02
N VAL A 101 -17.74 12.52 1.33
CA VAL A 101 -18.62 12.92 0.21
C VAL A 101 -18.63 11.81 -0.84
N ARG A 102 -19.82 11.32 -1.20
CA ARG A 102 -19.98 10.12 -2.06
C ARG A 102 -19.16 10.16 -3.36
N LYS A 103 -19.07 11.33 -4.01
CA LYS A 103 -18.30 11.53 -5.25
C LYS A 103 -16.78 11.37 -5.06
N GLN A 104 -16.27 11.52 -3.84
CA GLN A 104 -14.84 11.43 -3.53
C GLN A 104 -14.39 10.03 -3.09
N VAL A 105 -15.32 9.15 -2.74
CA VAL A 105 -15.03 7.79 -2.24
C VAL A 105 -14.12 7.03 -3.22
N GLU A 106 -14.42 7.06 -4.52
CA GLU A 106 -13.63 6.37 -5.53
C GLU A 106 -12.19 6.87 -5.62
N ASN A 107 -11.98 8.19 -5.48
CA ASN A 107 -10.63 8.75 -5.53
C ASN A 107 -9.84 8.43 -4.25
N ILE A 108 -10.46 8.57 -3.08
CA ILE A 108 -9.82 8.34 -1.78
C ILE A 108 -9.35 6.89 -1.63
N PHE A 109 -10.16 5.92 -2.06
CA PHE A 109 -9.78 4.50 -1.96
C PHE A 109 -9.07 3.97 -3.22
N GLY A 110 -9.22 4.63 -4.37
CA GLY A 110 -8.69 4.15 -5.66
C GLY A 110 -7.37 4.78 -6.10
N LYS A 111 -6.97 5.92 -5.53
CA LYS A 111 -5.72 6.61 -5.89
C LYS A 111 -4.78 6.65 -4.69
N LEU A 112 -3.55 6.18 -4.87
CA LEU A 112 -2.49 6.34 -3.87
C LEU A 112 -2.09 7.81 -3.75
N LEU A 113 -1.76 8.25 -2.53
CA LEU A 113 -1.36 9.62 -2.20
C LEU A 113 -2.43 10.66 -2.58
N TYR A 114 -3.69 10.35 -2.27
CA TYR A 114 -4.84 11.21 -2.49
C TYR A 114 -5.59 11.38 -1.16
N GLY A 115 -5.70 12.61 -0.66
CA GLY A 115 -6.35 12.89 0.62
C GLY A 115 -6.33 14.38 0.97
N SER A 116 -7.09 14.76 1.99
CA SER A 116 -7.20 16.15 2.48
C SER A 116 -5.95 16.64 3.24
N LYS A 117 -5.04 15.71 3.60
CA LYS A 117 -3.82 15.98 4.38
C LYS A 117 -2.56 16.18 3.51
N PHE A 118 -2.72 16.32 2.19
CA PHE A 118 -1.65 16.61 1.24
C PHE A 118 -1.79 18.02 0.67
#